data_AF-A0A1G2PW23-F1
#
_entry.id   AF-A0A1G2PW23-F1
#
_cell.length_a   1.000
_cell.length_b   1.000
_cell.length_c   1.000
_cell.angle_alpha   90.00
_cell.angle_beta   90.00
_cell.angle_gamma   90.00
#
_symmetry.space_group_name_H-M   'P 1'
#
loop_
_entity.id
_entity.type
_entity.pdbx_description
1 polymer ?
#
loop_
_entity_poly.entity_id
_entity_poly.type
_entity_poly.pdbx_seq_one_letter_code
_entity_poly.pdbx_strand_id
1 'polypeptide(L)'
;MKLPPLDAKTLAYFGVLLAGLSVFYSMVVAPEIGAWRTQRCIDRAQETGLVNWKRACVELGKPLGTDGSCAGLPEDQARLISESAGAAKDRCVEQYKR
;
A
#
# COMPACT_ATOMS: atom_id res chain seq x y z
N MET A 1 -0.79 -19.90 44.93
CA MET A 1 -0.74 -18.44 45.22
C MET A 1 -2.15 -17.87 45.18
N LYS A 2 -2.58 -17.18 46.24
CA LYS A 2 -3.87 -16.48 46.30
C LYS A 2 -3.57 -15.02 45.93
N LEU A 3 -4.00 -14.57 44.75
CA LEU A 3 -3.82 -13.18 44.32
C LEU A 3 -4.54 -12.26 45.32
N PRO A 4 -3.89 -11.18 45.81
CA PRO A 4 -4.57 -10.23 46.69
C PRO A 4 -5.78 -9.64 45.94
N PRO A 5 -6.89 -9.37 46.65
CA PRO A 5 -8.08 -8.79 46.03
C PRO A 5 -7.69 -7.47 45.37
N LEU A 6 -7.87 -7.37 44.05
CA LEU A 6 -7.64 -6.12 43.33
C LEU A 6 -8.63 -5.07 43.85
N ASP A 7 -8.10 -3.96 44.34
CA ASP A 7 -8.89 -2.81 44.74
C ASP A 7 -9.66 -2.25 43.53
N ALA A 8 -10.93 -1.88 43.74
CA ALA A 8 -11.84 -1.45 42.66
C ALA A 8 -11.31 -0.19 41.95
N LYS A 9 -10.60 0.67 42.66
CA LYS A 9 -9.93 1.85 42.08
C LYS A 9 -8.85 1.46 41.09
N THR A 10 -8.01 0.48 41.44
CA THR A 10 -6.98 -0.06 40.55
C THR A 10 -7.59 -0.66 39.29
N LEU A 11 -8.69 -1.39 39.45
CA LEU A 11 -9.44 -1.97 38.32
C LEU A 11 -10.03 -0.89 37.40
N ALA A 12 -10.56 0.19 37.98
CA ALA A 12 -11.04 1.35 37.23
C ALA A 12 -9.90 2.06 36.46
N TYR A 13 -8.72 2.25 37.07
CA TYR A 13 -7.56 2.83 36.40
C TYR A 13 -7.10 1.98 35.21
N PHE A 14 -7.06 0.65 35.36
CA PHE A 14 -6.76 -0.26 34.25
C PHE A 14 -7.81 -0.17 33.14
N GLY A 15 -9.09 -0.05 33.49
CA GLY A 15 -10.17 0.14 32.52
C GLY A 15 -10.00 1.42 31.70
N VAL A 16 -9.69 2.55 32.34
CA VAL A 16 -9.44 3.84 31.67
C VAL A 16 -8.19 3.77 30.79
N LEU A 17 -7.12 3.15 31.27
CA LEU A 17 -5.89 2.95 30.50
C LEU A 17 -6.13 2.13 29.23
N LEU A 18 -6.85 1.01 29.34
CA LEU A 18 -7.18 0.16 28.19
C LEU A 18 -8.09 0.87 27.19
N ALA A 19 -9.06 1.65 27.67
CA ALA A 19 -9.93 2.45 26.82
C ALA A 19 -9.16 3.57 26.10
N GLY A 20 -8.22 4.23 26.78
CA GLY A 20 -7.34 5.22 26.15
C GLY A 20 -6.45 4.61 25.07
N LEU A 21 -5.90 3.42 25.33
CA LEU A 21 -5.04 2.71 24.39
C LEU A 21 -5.78 2.24 23.13
N SER A 22 -7.04 1.81 23.28
CA SER A 22 -7.86 1.37 22.15
C SER A 22 -8.26 2.54 21.23
N VAL A 23 -8.58 3.70 21.80
CA VAL A 23 -8.86 4.94 21.04
C VAL A 23 -7.59 5.44 20.33
N PHE A 24 -6.44 5.39 21.00
CA PHE A 24 -5.17 5.76 20.37
C PHE A 24 -4.84 4.85 19.19
N TYR A 25 -5.01 3.54 19.37
CA TYR A 25 -4.79 2.56 18.29
C TYR A 25 -5.70 2.82 17.08
N SER A 26 -6.98 3.11 17.30
CA SER A 26 -7.93 3.35 16.20
C SER A 26 -7.70 4.69 15.49
N MET A 27 -7.29 5.74 16.20
CA MET A 27 -7.09 7.07 15.61
C MET A 27 -5.72 7.23 14.93
N VAL A 28 -4.68 6.58 15.44
CA VAL A 28 -3.30 6.82 14.98
C VAL A 28 -2.76 5.60 14.24
N VAL A 29 -2.84 4.42 14.85
CA VAL A 29 -2.15 3.24 14.32
C VAL A 29 -2.90 2.63 13.14
N ALA A 30 -4.23 2.49 13.23
CA ALA A 30 -5.05 1.93 12.17
C ALA A 30 -4.96 2.70 10.83
N PRO A 31 -5.07 4.05 10.78
CA PRO A 31 -4.95 4.78 9.52
C PRO A 31 -3.54 4.76 8.94
N GLU A 32 -2.49 4.81 9.75
CA GLU A 32 -1.09 4.68 9.29
C GLU A 32 -0.86 3.33 8.61
N ILE A 33 -1.38 2.24 9.19
CA ILE A 33 -1.30 0.90 8.59
C ILE A 33 -2.09 0.84 7.27
N GLY A 34 -3.26 1.50 7.21
CA GLY A 34 -4.06 1.62 5.99
C GLY A 34 -3.33 2.35 4.87
N ALA A 35 -2.71 3.49 5.19
CA ALA A 35 -1.91 4.28 4.25
C ALA A 35 -0.71 3.47 3.73
N TRP A 36 0.02 2.80 4.63
CA TRP A 36 1.17 1.98 4.26
C TRP A 36 0.80 0.81 3.33
N ARG A 37 -0.33 0.13 3.60
CA ARG A 37 -0.84 -0.95 2.72
C ARG A 37 -1.22 -0.42 1.34
N THR A 38 -1.87 0.74 1.29
CA THR A 38 -2.24 1.39 0.03
C THR A 38 -1.00 1.74 -0.78
N GLN A 39 0.00 2.35 -0.15
CA GLN A 39 1.24 2.75 -0.79
C GLN A 39 2.00 1.54 -1.34
N ARG A 40 2.09 0.46 -0.55
CA ARG A 40 2.71 -0.79 -1.01
C ARG A 40 1.97 -1.45 -2.18
N CYS A 41 0.65 -1.30 -2.26
CA CYS A 41 -0.14 -1.76 -3.40
C CYS A 41 0.17 -0.92 -4.65
N ILE A 42 0.24 0.40 -4.51
CA ILE A 42 0.59 1.33 -5.59
C ILE A 42 2.01 1.04 -6.11
N ASP A 43 2.98 0.85 -5.22
CA ASP A 43 4.37 0.56 -5.60
C ASP A 43 4.45 -0.72 -6.45
N ARG A 44 3.77 -1.78 -6.02
CA ARG A 44 3.68 -3.04 -6.81
C ARG A 44 3.00 -2.86 -8.16
N ALA A 45 1.94 -2.06 -8.22
CA ALA A 45 1.25 -1.78 -9.48
C ALA A 45 2.18 -1.05 -10.46
N GLN A 46 2.98 -0.10 -9.97
CA GLN A 46 3.98 0.61 -10.78
C GLN A 46 5.14 -0.29 -11.21
N GLU A 47 5.68 -1.12 -10.29
CA GLU A 47 6.71 -2.11 -10.62
C GLU A 47 6.24 -3.07 -11.73
N THR A 48 4.99 -3.53 -11.64
CA THR A 48 4.40 -4.41 -12.66
C THR A 48 4.28 -3.69 -14.00
N GLY A 49 3.87 -2.42 -14.00
CA GLY A 49 3.84 -1.57 -15.20
C GLY A 49 5.22 -1.44 -15.85
N LEU A 50 6.28 -1.20 -15.06
CA LEU A 50 7.66 -1.13 -15.52
C LEU A 50 8.16 -2.46 -16.09
N VAL A 51 7.80 -3.59 -15.47
CA VAL A 51 8.16 -4.92 -15.99
C VAL A 51 7.48 -5.19 -17.33
N ASN A 52 6.20 -4.84 -17.46
CA ASN A 52 5.46 -4.97 -18.71
C ASN A 52 6.04 -4.06 -19.81
N TRP A 53 6.43 -2.84 -19.45
CA TRP A 53 7.14 -1.93 -20.34
C TRP A 53 8.44 -2.56 -20.86
N LYS A 54 9.28 -3.06 -19.94
CA LYS A 54 10.53 -3.74 -20.31
C LYS A 54 10.30 -4.94 -21.22
N ARG A 55 9.27 -5.75 -20.95
CA ARG A 55 8.91 -6.90 -21.80
C ARG A 55 8.51 -6.45 -23.20
N ALA A 56 7.65 -5.43 -23.32
CA ALA A 56 7.25 -4.89 -24.61
C ALA A 56 8.46 -4.36 -25.41
N CYS A 57 9.40 -3.68 -24.75
CA CYS A 57 10.65 -3.24 -25.37
C CYS A 57 11.48 -4.41 -25.93
N VAL A 58 11.61 -5.51 -25.17
CA VAL A 58 12.35 -6.70 -25.60
C VAL A 58 11.66 -7.40 -26.78
N GLU A 59 10.33 -7.53 -26.74
CA GLU A 59 9.54 -8.11 -27.85
C GLU A 59 9.69 -7.31 -29.14
N LEU A 60 9.82 -5.99 -29.03
CA LEU A 60 10.09 -5.09 -30.15
C LEU A 60 11.57 -5.02 -30.56
N GLY A 61 12.46 -5.76 -29.90
CA GLY A 61 13.90 -5.76 -30.16
C GLY A 61 14.58 -4.41 -29.88
N LYS A 62 14.00 -3.56 -29.03
CA LYS A 62 14.54 -2.24 -28.69
C LYS A 62 15.51 -2.32 -27.51
N PRO A 63 16.64 -1.60 -27.57
CA PRO A 63 17.55 -1.52 -26.42
C PRO A 63 16.88 -0.79 -25.25
N LEU A 64 17.10 -1.33 -24.05
CA LEU A 64 16.68 -0.71 -22.79
C LEU A 64 17.68 0.37 -22.38
N GLY A 65 17.18 1.54 -22.00
CA GLY A 65 17.94 2.61 -21.35
C GLY A 65 18.33 2.26 -19.92
N THR A 66 19.15 3.11 -19.31
CA THR A 66 19.65 2.93 -17.93
C THR A 66 18.57 3.00 -16.86
N ASP A 67 17.46 3.66 -17.18
CA ASP A 67 16.22 3.75 -16.40
C ASP A 67 15.27 2.57 -16.64
N GLY A 68 15.61 1.68 -17.58
CA GLY A 68 14.74 0.56 -17.98
C GLY A 68 13.57 0.96 -18.88
N SER A 69 13.53 2.20 -19.36
CA SER A 69 12.65 2.61 -20.45
C SER A 69 13.29 2.24 -21.80
N CYS A 70 12.54 2.26 -22.90
CA CYS A 70 13.13 2.13 -24.23
C CYS A 70 12.63 3.26 -25.12
N ALA A 71 13.52 3.80 -25.94
CA ALA A 71 13.20 4.84 -26.90
C ALA A 71 12.48 4.22 -28.10
N GLY A 72 11.27 4.70 -28.40
CA GLY A 72 10.49 4.30 -29.57
C GLY A 72 9.55 3.12 -29.36
N LEU A 73 8.98 2.97 -28.16
CA LEU A 73 7.77 2.16 -27.98
C LEU A 73 6.62 2.82 -28.79
N PRO A 74 5.83 2.07 -29.58
CA PRO A 74 4.65 2.61 -30.23
C PRO A 74 3.73 3.30 -29.22
N GLU A 75 3.22 4.47 -29.58
CA GLU A 75 2.41 5.30 -28.68
C GLU A 75 1.18 4.52 -28.15
N ASP A 76 0.61 3.66 -28.98
CA ASP A 76 -0.52 2.78 -28.65
C ASP A 76 -0.18 1.80 -27.50
N GLN A 77 1.00 1.15 -27.56
CA GLN A 77 1.45 0.25 -26.50
C GLN A 77 1.85 1.01 -25.25
N ALA A 78 2.51 2.17 -25.40
CA ALA A 78 2.87 3.02 -24.29
C ALA A 78 1.62 3.45 -23.53
N ARG A 79 0.57 3.85 -24.27
CA ARG A 79 -0.72 4.22 -23.72
C ARG A 79 -1.37 3.05 -22.99
N LEU A 80 -1.46 1.86 -23.59
CA LEU A 80 -2.02 0.66 -22.95
C LEU A 80 -1.32 0.30 -21.63
N ILE A 81 0.01 0.37 -21.59
CA ILE A 81 0.79 0.06 -20.37
C ILE A 81 0.57 1.15 -19.31
N SER A 82 0.52 2.42 -19.71
CA SER A 82 0.25 3.53 -18.79
C SER A 82 -1.17 3.51 -18.22
N GLU A 83 -2.18 3.23 -19.06
CA GLU A 83 -3.58 3.14 -18.68
C GLU A 83 -3.81 1.94 -17.75
N SER A 84 -3.21 0.79 -18.04
CA SER A 84 -3.32 -0.40 -17.18
C SER A 84 -2.62 -0.20 -15.83
N ALA A 85 -1.47 0.49 -15.80
CA ALA A 85 -0.80 0.88 -14.55
C ALA A 85 -1.64 1.90 -13.75
N GLY A 86 -2.25 2.88 -14.42
CA GLY A 86 -3.18 3.83 -13.82
C GLY A 86 -4.41 3.14 -13.21
N ALA A 87 -5.07 2.27 -13.97
CA ALA A 87 -6.22 1.50 -13.49
C ALA A 87 -5.86 0.54 -12.36
N ALA A 88 -4.64 0.00 -12.30
CA ALA A 88 -4.17 -0.80 -11.18
C ALA A 88 -3.96 0.05 -9.91
N LYS A 89 -3.41 1.25 -10.06
CA LYS A 89 -3.28 2.23 -8.96
C LYS A 89 -4.66 2.64 -8.42
N ASP A 90 -5.61 2.96 -9.29
CA ASP A 90 -6.94 3.41 -8.88
C ASP A 90 -7.68 2.31 -8.11
N ARG A 91 -7.56 1.06 -8.55
CA ARG A 91 -8.09 -0.11 -7.81
C ARG A 91 -7.47 -0.26 -6.42
N CYS A 92 -6.16 -0.06 -6.28
CA CYS A 92 -5.51 -0.06 -4.96
C CYS A 92 -6.10 1.03 -4.05
N VAL A 93 -6.26 2.26 -4.55
CA VAL A 93 -6.82 3.36 -3.76
C VAL A 93 -8.26 3.08 -3.34
N GLU A 94 -9.08 2.56 -4.25
CA GLU A 94 -10.49 2.27 -3.98
C GLU A 94 -10.67 1.13 -2.96
N GLN A 95 -9.80 0.12 -3.02
CA GLN A 95 -9.83 -1.03 -2.09
C GLN A 95 -9.51 -0.64 -0.64
N TYR A 96 -8.64 0.36 -0.42
CA TYR A 96 -8.21 0.79 0.91
C TYR A 96 -8.87 2.10 1.39
N LYS A 97 -9.78 2.67 0.60
CA LYS A 97 -10.65 3.80 1.01
C LYS A 97 -11.91 3.36 1.77
N ARG A 98 -12.25 2.07 1.74
CA ARG A 98 -13.38 1.48 2.49
C ARG A 98 -12.92 1.01 3.87
#